data_AF-A0A183UZQ1-F1
#
_entry.id   AF-A0A183UZQ1-F1
#
_cell.length_a   1.000
_cell.length_b   1.000
_cell.length_c   1.000
_cell.angle_alpha   90.00
_cell.angle_beta   90.00
_cell.angle_gamma   90.00
#
_symmetry.space_group_name_H-M   'P 1'
#
loop_
_entity.id
_entity.type
_entity.pdbx_description
1 polymer ?
#
loop_
_entity_poly.entity_id
_entity_poly.type
_entity_poly.pdbx_seq_one_letter_code
_entity_poly.pdbx_strand_id
1 'polypeptide(L)'
;TGWETLSEVFRQQVESDARSARSNHDPIFDRLKGAVMEAALSEHKWDSKALDYLRVIQLNAMEDRLVPDRRSWDRAIQFMTTSVQERLNEIQQIIEESRGPSIWSQWLYWQSPKTEHIVAQNVQSELKQLLSQNPDHPQSILDDDLTIVRRNLEARGVADVSNDVIRKHWKLIFKEHFLERQLMAARDCQSFYQHYKRGFDDADVDCQAVVLFYRIEKMLNLTCNALRQQITNTEQRRLEKEIKDVLDDWSQDGEKKKEYLTGRRVELAQELKQVRHIQEKLEEFMVQLQQEKS
;
A
#
# COMPACT_ATOMS: atom_id res chain seq x y z
N THR A 1 4.12 -7.41 -4.76
CA THR A 1 5.44 -6.85 -4.40
C THR A 1 5.76 -5.64 -5.26
N GLY A 2 6.74 -4.80 -4.92
CA GLY A 2 7.11 -3.63 -5.74
C GLY A 2 7.53 -4.00 -7.17
N TRP A 3 8.17 -5.16 -7.32
CA TRP A 3 8.49 -5.79 -8.59
C TRP A 3 7.25 -6.12 -9.44
N GLU A 4 6.25 -6.80 -8.86
CA GLU A 4 5.00 -7.12 -9.58
C GLU A 4 4.34 -5.85 -10.12
N THR A 5 4.25 -4.80 -9.31
CA THR A 5 3.67 -3.53 -9.74
C THR A 5 4.46 -2.88 -10.87
N LEU A 6 5.79 -2.85 -10.79
CA LEU A 6 6.64 -2.33 -11.87
C LEU A 6 6.44 -3.13 -13.17
N SER A 7 6.45 -4.46 -13.06
CA SER A 7 6.32 -5.37 -14.21
C SER A 7 4.95 -5.23 -14.88
N GLU A 8 3.88 -5.10 -14.09
CA GLU A 8 2.52 -4.92 -14.58
C GLU A 8 2.36 -3.57 -15.29
N VAL A 9 2.83 -2.49 -14.67
CA VAL A 9 2.77 -1.14 -15.29
C VAL A 9 3.59 -1.10 -16.58
N PHE A 10 4.76 -1.76 -16.61
CA PHE A 10 5.58 -1.80 -17.81
C PHE A 10 4.90 -2.59 -18.94
N ARG A 11 4.32 -3.76 -18.64
CA ARG A 11 3.53 -4.54 -19.61
C ARG A 11 2.35 -3.73 -20.16
N GLN A 12 1.58 -3.10 -19.27
CA GLN A 12 0.45 -2.26 -19.67
C GLN A 12 0.89 -1.11 -20.58
N GLN A 13 2.02 -0.47 -20.30
CA GLN A 13 2.53 0.61 -21.13
C GLN A 13 2.90 0.10 -22.53
N VAL A 14 3.65 -0.99 -22.64
CA VAL A 14 4.05 -1.59 -23.93
C VAL A 14 2.83 -2.05 -24.75
N GLU A 15 1.84 -2.67 -24.10
CA GLU A 15 0.59 -3.04 -24.76
C GLU A 15 -0.23 -1.82 -25.21
N SER A 16 -0.28 -0.78 -24.39
CA SER A 16 -0.98 0.45 -24.72
C SER A 16 -0.32 1.19 -25.88
N ASP A 17 1.01 1.19 -25.96
CA ASP A 17 1.76 1.79 -27.06
C ASP A 17 1.51 1.03 -28.37
N ALA A 18 1.42 -0.31 -28.32
CA ALA A 18 1.05 -1.13 -29.47
C ALA A 18 -0.40 -0.89 -29.94
N ARG A 19 -1.33 -0.61 -29.02
CA ARG A 19 -2.77 -0.36 -29.33
C ARG A 19 -3.06 1.09 -29.72
N SER A 20 -2.33 2.06 -29.18
CA SER A 20 -2.54 3.51 -29.41
C SER A 20 -1.71 4.08 -30.56
N ALA A 21 -0.84 3.24 -31.13
CA ALA A 21 0.04 3.55 -32.22
C ALA A 21 -0.74 4.14 -33.43
N ARG A 22 -0.58 5.46 -33.64
CA ARG A 22 -1.12 6.21 -34.78
C ARG A 22 -0.67 5.57 -36.11
N SER A 23 -1.35 5.93 -37.20
CA SER A 23 -1.18 5.54 -38.63
C SER A 23 0.24 5.28 -39.20
N ASN A 24 1.32 5.56 -38.47
CA ASN A 24 2.73 5.35 -38.85
C ASN A 24 3.49 4.35 -37.96
N HIS A 25 2.82 3.57 -37.11
CA HIS A 25 3.48 2.53 -36.31
C HIS A 25 3.91 1.36 -37.18
N ASP A 26 5.15 0.92 -37.01
CA ASP A 26 5.70 -0.22 -37.73
C ASP A 26 5.54 -1.50 -36.88
N PRO A 27 4.60 -2.40 -37.22
CA PRO A 27 4.33 -3.59 -36.43
C PRO A 27 5.48 -4.61 -36.46
N ILE A 28 6.48 -4.40 -37.33
CA ILE A 28 7.66 -5.28 -37.47
C ILE A 28 8.41 -5.48 -36.15
N PHE A 29 8.41 -4.49 -35.26
CA PHE A 29 9.18 -4.53 -34.01
C PHE A 29 8.35 -4.99 -32.81
N ASP A 30 7.04 -5.16 -32.93
CA ASP A 30 6.19 -5.44 -31.76
C ASP A 30 6.50 -6.80 -31.15
N ARG A 31 6.77 -7.80 -31.99
CA ARG A 31 7.18 -9.14 -31.55
C ARG A 31 8.54 -9.10 -30.84
N LEU A 32 9.48 -8.31 -31.36
CA LEU A 32 10.80 -8.11 -30.75
C LEU A 32 10.67 -7.38 -29.41
N LYS A 33 9.90 -6.29 -29.34
CA LYS A 33 9.68 -5.50 -28.12
C LYS A 33 9.08 -6.35 -27.00
N GLY A 34 8.06 -7.16 -27.31
CA GLY A 34 7.45 -8.05 -26.32
C GLY A 34 8.41 -9.12 -25.81
N ALA A 35 9.21 -9.72 -26.70
CA ALA A 35 10.17 -10.74 -26.32
C ALA A 35 11.35 -10.17 -25.49
N VAL A 36 11.89 -9.01 -25.89
CA VAL A 36 12.95 -8.31 -25.13
C VAL A 36 12.42 -7.87 -23.77
N MET A 37 11.19 -7.38 -23.69
CA MET A 37 10.54 -7.03 -22.42
C MET A 37 10.47 -8.23 -21.49
N GLU A 38 9.94 -9.38 -21.94
CA GLU A 38 9.82 -10.56 -21.08
C GLU A 38 11.19 -11.10 -20.64
N ALA A 39 12.17 -11.12 -21.54
CA ALA A 39 13.54 -11.52 -21.22
C ALA A 39 14.16 -10.61 -20.16
N ALA A 40 14.15 -9.29 -20.38
CA ALA A 40 14.65 -8.31 -19.41
C ALA A 40 13.90 -8.41 -18.07
N LEU A 41 12.57 -8.56 -18.09
CA LEU A 41 11.80 -8.69 -16.85
C LEU A 41 12.14 -9.99 -16.10
N SER A 42 12.37 -11.10 -16.81
CA SER A 42 12.75 -12.39 -16.20
C SER A 42 14.12 -12.37 -15.53
N GLU A 43 15.04 -11.57 -16.04
CA GLU A 43 16.41 -11.45 -15.51
C GLU A 43 16.50 -10.38 -14.42
N HIS A 44 15.60 -9.40 -14.44
CA HIS A 44 15.61 -8.28 -13.51
C HIS A 44 15.51 -8.74 -12.05
N LYS A 45 16.38 -8.17 -11.23
CA LYS A 45 16.35 -8.34 -9.77
C LYS A 45 16.38 -7.00 -9.09
N TRP A 46 15.36 -6.75 -8.28
CA TRP A 46 15.29 -5.57 -7.41
C TRP A 46 16.56 -5.46 -6.55
N ASP A 47 16.98 -4.24 -6.24
CA ASP A 47 18.16 -4.02 -5.40
C ASP A 47 17.97 -4.72 -4.03
N SER A 48 18.91 -5.59 -3.66
CA SER A 48 18.84 -6.32 -2.39
C SER A 48 18.95 -5.39 -1.17
N LYS A 49 19.56 -4.20 -1.32
CA LYS A 49 19.70 -3.20 -0.26
C LYS A 49 18.49 -2.26 -0.14
N ALA A 50 17.55 -2.33 -1.08
CA ALA A 50 16.31 -1.55 -1.11
C ALA A 50 15.62 -1.46 0.25
N LEU A 51 15.37 -2.62 0.84
CA LEU A 51 14.63 -2.76 2.09
C LEU A 51 15.43 -2.22 3.27
N ASP A 52 16.75 -2.39 3.27
CA ASP A 52 17.62 -1.88 4.32
C ASP A 52 17.63 -0.35 4.33
N TYR A 53 17.69 0.29 3.16
CA TYR A 53 17.59 1.75 3.06
C TYR A 53 16.26 2.27 3.61
N LEU A 54 15.14 1.65 3.24
CA LEU A 54 13.82 2.03 3.78
C LEU A 54 13.77 1.83 5.29
N ARG A 55 14.29 0.70 5.80
CA ARG A 55 14.32 0.42 7.23
C ARG A 55 15.11 1.47 8.01
N VAL A 56 16.28 1.88 7.52
CA VAL A 56 17.08 2.94 8.16
C VAL A 56 16.32 4.27 8.19
N ILE A 57 15.67 4.65 7.08
CA ILE A 57 14.85 5.87 7.00
C ILE A 57 13.70 5.82 8.01
N GLN A 58 13.02 4.67 8.11
CA GLN A 58 11.92 4.47 9.03
C GLN A 58 12.37 4.56 10.49
N LEU A 59 13.47 3.90 10.84
CA LEU A 59 14.02 3.94 12.19
C LEU A 59 14.43 5.36 12.58
N ASN A 60 15.16 6.07 11.72
CA ASN A 60 15.57 7.46 11.97
C ASN A 60 14.36 8.39 12.13
N ALA A 61 13.34 8.25 11.28
CA ALA A 61 12.12 9.04 11.38
C ALA A 61 11.35 8.75 12.68
N MET A 62 11.36 7.50 13.12
CA MET A 62 10.78 7.11 14.38
C MET A 62 11.65 7.52 15.56
N GLU A 63 12.96 7.66 15.51
CA GLU A 63 13.74 8.06 16.71
C GLU A 63 13.53 9.52 17.12
N ASP A 64 13.23 10.39 16.16
CA ASP A 64 13.05 11.83 16.38
C ASP A 64 11.73 12.16 17.11
N ARG A 65 11.82 12.59 18.36
CA ARG A 65 10.66 12.96 19.19
C ARG A 65 10.27 14.44 19.12
N LEU A 66 11.05 15.25 18.40
CA LEU A 66 10.86 16.69 18.39
C LEU A 66 9.91 17.12 17.28
N VAL A 67 8.80 17.78 17.67
CA VAL A 67 7.88 18.44 16.75
C VAL A 67 8.40 19.85 16.50
N PRO A 68 8.89 20.16 15.28
CA PRO A 68 9.70 21.34 15.04
C PRO A 68 8.92 22.65 15.11
N ASP A 69 7.65 22.63 14.70
CA ASP A 69 6.85 23.84 14.53
C ASP A 69 5.35 23.59 14.76
N ARG A 70 4.59 24.68 14.95
CA ARG A 70 3.15 24.67 15.23
C ARG A 70 2.34 23.97 14.14
N ARG A 71 2.72 24.12 12.87
CA ARG A 71 2.03 23.54 11.72
C ARG A 71 2.23 22.03 11.69
N SER A 72 3.44 21.55 11.98
CA SER A 72 3.71 20.12 12.15
C SER A 72 2.89 19.51 13.29
N TRP A 73 2.69 20.25 14.38
CA TRP A 73 1.83 19.84 15.50
C TRP A 73 0.34 19.75 15.09
N ASP A 74 -0.20 20.79 14.46
CA ASP A 74 -1.59 20.80 13.98
C ASP A 74 -1.84 19.66 12.99
N ARG A 75 -0.89 19.41 12.09
CA ARG A 75 -0.98 18.33 11.12
C ARG A 75 -0.97 16.96 11.79
N ALA A 76 -0.13 16.76 12.80
CA ALA A 76 -0.11 15.52 13.59
C ALA A 76 -1.42 15.29 14.36
N ILE A 77 -2.02 16.35 14.93
CA ILE A 77 -3.34 16.28 15.58
C ILE A 77 -4.42 15.93 14.58
N GLN A 78 -4.39 16.56 13.40
CA GLN A 78 -5.35 16.24 12.34
C GLN A 78 -5.23 14.78 11.91
N PHE A 79 -4.00 14.29 11.69
CA PHE A 79 -3.74 12.90 11.34
C PHE A 79 -4.23 11.95 12.44
N MET A 80 -3.90 12.22 13.71
CA MET A 80 -4.41 11.47 14.87
C MET A 80 -5.93 11.45 14.91
N THR A 81 -6.58 12.61 14.78
CA THR A 81 -8.03 12.75 14.85
C THR A 81 -8.70 11.94 13.75
N THR A 82 -8.23 12.05 12.50
CA THR A 82 -8.78 11.30 11.37
C THR A 82 -8.60 9.80 11.56
N SER A 83 -7.39 9.32 11.89
CA SER A 83 -7.12 7.89 12.04
C SER A 83 -7.87 7.27 13.23
N VAL A 84 -7.97 7.98 14.36
CA VAL A 84 -8.73 7.51 15.53
C VAL A 84 -10.23 7.51 15.22
N GLN A 85 -10.75 8.53 14.54
CA GLN A 85 -12.17 8.60 14.15
C GLN A 85 -12.55 7.50 13.17
N GLU A 86 -11.73 7.24 12.15
CA GLU A 86 -11.94 6.13 11.21
C GLU A 86 -12.01 4.79 11.96
N ARG A 87 -11.05 4.56 12.86
CA ARG A 87 -11.03 3.33 13.67
C ARG A 87 -12.20 3.25 14.64
N LEU A 88 -12.64 4.37 15.21
CA LEU A 88 -13.81 4.42 16.09
C LEU A 88 -15.08 4.04 15.31
N ASN A 89 -15.26 4.59 14.10
CA ASN A 89 -16.40 4.29 13.25
C ASN A 89 -16.47 2.79 12.91
N GLU A 90 -15.32 2.17 12.56
CA GLU A 90 -15.25 0.72 12.32
C GLU A 90 -15.68 -0.10 13.56
N ILE A 91 -15.20 0.29 14.75
CA ILE A 91 -15.54 -0.41 16.00
C ILE A 91 -17.02 -0.22 16.35
N GLN A 92 -17.55 1.00 16.21
CA GLN A 92 -18.97 1.29 16.42
C GLN A 92 -19.84 0.50 15.46
N GLN A 93 -19.44 0.36 14.19
CA GLN A 93 -20.14 -0.47 13.22
C GLN A 93 -20.16 -1.95 13.66
N ILE A 94 -19.01 -2.51 14.08
CA ILE A 94 -18.94 -3.90 14.58
C ILE A 94 -19.82 -4.09 15.82
N ILE A 95 -19.84 -3.12 16.72
CA ILE A 95 -20.69 -3.14 17.92
C ILE A 95 -22.17 -3.15 17.53
N GLU A 96 -22.59 -2.26 16.64
CA GLU A 96 -23.99 -2.18 16.18
C GLU A 96 -24.42 -3.42 15.38
N GLU A 97 -23.57 -3.96 14.50
CA GLU A 97 -23.85 -5.21 13.79
C GLU A 97 -24.07 -6.40 14.75
N SER A 98 -23.33 -6.44 15.86
CA SER A 98 -23.49 -7.49 16.87
C SER A 98 -24.79 -7.38 17.67
N ARG A 99 -25.41 -6.19 17.74
CA ARG A 99 -26.70 -5.95 18.39
C ARG A 99 -27.90 -6.40 17.56
N GLY A 100 -27.69 -6.76 16.29
CA GLY A 100 -28.75 -7.19 15.39
C GLY A 100 -29.51 -6.02 14.73
N PRO A 101 -30.62 -6.30 14.04
CA PRO A 101 -31.34 -5.29 13.26
C PRO A 101 -31.85 -4.16 14.17
N SER A 102 -31.61 -2.92 13.78
CA SER A 102 -32.18 -1.72 14.40
C SER A 102 -33.71 -1.75 14.40
N ILE A 103 -34.36 -1.07 15.35
CA ILE A 103 -35.82 -0.96 15.49
C ILE A 103 -36.48 -0.55 14.16
N TRP A 104 -35.85 0.35 13.40
CA TRP A 104 -36.34 0.75 12.07
C TRP A 104 -36.25 -0.37 11.03
N SER A 105 -35.15 -1.13 11.01
CA SER A 105 -35.03 -2.30 10.12
C SER A 105 -35.94 -3.45 10.51
N GLN A 106 -36.22 -3.63 11.81
CA GLN A 106 -37.20 -4.61 12.28
C GLN A 106 -38.61 -4.26 11.77
N TRP A 107 -38.95 -2.97 11.74
CA TRP A 107 -40.25 -2.51 11.25
C TRP A 107 -40.34 -2.47 9.71
N LEU A 108 -39.31 -1.96 9.02
CA LEU A 108 -39.30 -1.83 7.56
C LEU A 108 -39.11 -3.16 6.83
N TYR A 109 -38.31 -4.07 7.38
CA TYR A 109 -37.95 -5.34 6.74
C TYR A 109 -38.47 -6.58 7.50
N TRP A 110 -39.31 -6.39 8.52
CA TRP A 110 -39.86 -7.48 9.35
C TRP A 110 -38.80 -8.43 9.92
N GLN A 111 -37.62 -7.91 10.23
CA GLN A 111 -36.52 -8.69 10.81
C GLN A 111 -36.70 -8.81 12.32
N SER A 112 -36.46 -9.99 12.88
CA SER A 112 -36.49 -10.21 14.33
C SER A 112 -35.07 -10.41 14.88
N PRO A 113 -34.74 -9.83 16.06
CA PRO A 113 -33.47 -10.10 16.71
C PRO A 113 -33.40 -11.55 17.18
N LYS A 114 -32.30 -12.22 16.85
CA LYS A 114 -31.93 -13.54 17.38
C LYS A 114 -31.61 -13.46 18.87
N THR A 115 -31.67 -14.60 19.55
CA THR A 115 -31.29 -14.74 20.97
C THR A 115 -29.88 -14.19 21.25
N GLU A 116 -28.93 -14.44 20.36
CA GLU A 116 -27.55 -13.93 20.44
C GLU A 116 -27.49 -12.39 20.44
N HIS A 117 -28.36 -11.73 19.69
CA HIS A 117 -28.42 -10.27 19.62
C HIS A 117 -28.97 -9.67 20.93
N ILE A 118 -29.95 -10.33 21.55
CA ILE A 118 -30.49 -9.93 22.86
C ILE A 118 -29.41 -10.07 23.94
N VAL A 119 -28.65 -11.17 23.93
CA VAL A 119 -27.51 -11.37 24.84
C VAL A 119 -26.46 -10.27 24.61
N ALA A 120 -26.07 -10.02 23.36
CA ALA A 120 -25.09 -8.98 23.01
C ALA A 120 -25.53 -7.58 23.49
N GLN A 121 -26.79 -7.20 23.28
CA GLN A 121 -27.33 -5.91 23.75
C GLN A 121 -27.23 -5.76 25.28
N ASN A 122 -27.64 -6.78 26.03
CA ASN A 122 -27.59 -6.76 27.50
C ASN A 122 -26.16 -6.73 28.02
N VAL A 123 -25.27 -7.55 27.47
CA VAL A 123 -23.85 -7.59 27.82
C VAL A 123 -23.20 -6.23 27.53
N GLN A 124 -23.39 -5.67 26.34
CA GLN A 124 -22.81 -4.38 25.97
C GLN A 124 -23.33 -3.23 26.85
N SER A 125 -24.63 -3.22 27.15
CA SER A 125 -25.23 -2.22 28.04
C SER A 125 -24.57 -2.22 29.42
N GLU A 126 -24.39 -3.43 29.98
CA GLU A 126 -23.73 -3.59 31.28
C GLU A 126 -22.26 -3.17 31.26
N LEU A 127 -21.53 -3.52 30.22
CA LEU A 127 -20.11 -3.14 30.09
C LEU A 127 -19.94 -1.63 29.85
N LYS A 128 -20.85 -0.97 29.12
CA LYS A 128 -20.87 0.49 28.98
C LYS A 128 -21.17 1.17 30.31
N GLN A 129 -22.08 0.62 31.11
CA GLN A 129 -22.37 1.11 32.46
C GLN A 129 -21.17 0.96 33.40
N LEU A 130 -20.44 -0.15 33.31
CA LEU A 130 -19.21 -0.37 34.09
C LEU A 130 -18.16 0.70 33.77
N LEU A 131 -17.96 1.02 32.49
CA LEU A 131 -17.02 2.07 32.07
C LEU A 131 -17.48 3.48 32.44
N SER A 132 -18.79 3.76 32.46
CA SER A 132 -19.28 5.07 32.88
C SER A 132 -19.08 5.30 34.39
N GLN A 133 -19.11 4.23 35.18
CA GLN A 133 -18.81 4.27 36.62
C GLN A 133 -17.30 4.29 36.91
N ASN A 134 -16.50 3.64 36.06
CA ASN A 134 -15.04 3.58 36.17
C ASN A 134 -14.37 3.93 34.82
N PRO A 135 -14.21 5.23 34.50
CA PRO A 135 -13.62 5.66 33.23
C PRO A 135 -12.17 5.23 33.02
N ASP A 136 -11.43 5.02 34.11
CA ASP A 136 -10.00 4.63 34.14
C ASP A 136 -9.77 3.13 34.32
N HIS A 137 -10.80 2.33 34.05
CA HIS A 137 -10.73 0.89 34.11
C HIS A 137 -9.60 0.32 33.21
N PRO A 138 -8.88 -0.74 33.61
CA PRO A 138 -7.86 -1.39 32.79
C PRO A 138 -8.41 -2.04 31.52
N GLN A 139 -7.55 -2.28 30.52
CA GLN A 139 -7.94 -2.91 29.26
C GLN A 139 -8.50 -4.33 29.43
N SER A 140 -7.99 -5.08 30.41
CA SER A 140 -8.52 -6.41 30.76
C SER A 140 -9.62 -6.27 31.80
N ILE A 141 -10.78 -6.87 31.53
CA ILE A 141 -11.83 -7.02 32.54
C ILE A 141 -11.31 -7.88 33.71
N LEU A 142 -11.50 -7.38 34.93
CA LEU A 142 -11.10 -8.08 36.14
C LEU A 142 -12.05 -9.25 36.40
N ASP A 143 -11.60 -10.27 37.13
CA ASP A 143 -12.43 -11.45 37.42
C ASP A 143 -13.59 -11.13 38.38
N ASP A 144 -13.42 -10.13 39.26
CA ASP A 144 -14.48 -9.60 40.11
C ASP A 144 -15.57 -8.91 39.26
N ASP A 145 -15.17 -8.08 38.29
CA ASP A 145 -16.08 -7.40 37.36
C ASP A 145 -16.84 -8.39 36.48
N LEU A 146 -16.19 -9.47 36.03
CA LEU A 146 -16.87 -10.56 35.31
C LEU A 146 -17.95 -11.21 36.16
N THR A 147 -17.69 -11.39 37.45
CA THR A 147 -18.64 -11.98 38.39
C THR A 147 -19.84 -11.04 38.61
N ILE A 148 -19.58 -9.73 38.74
CA ILE A 148 -20.62 -8.70 38.88
C ILE A 148 -21.47 -8.61 37.61
N VAL A 149 -20.84 -8.50 36.44
CA VAL A 149 -21.53 -8.43 35.14
C VAL A 149 -22.40 -9.66 34.92
N ARG A 150 -21.90 -10.87 35.21
CA ARG A 150 -22.70 -12.11 35.08
C ARG A 150 -23.92 -12.07 36.00
N ARG A 151 -23.74 -11.73 37.27
CA ARG A 151 -24.84 -11.65 38.24
C ARG A 151 -25.89 -10.61 37.83
N ASN A 152 -25.47 -9.49 37.27
CA ASN A 152 -26.38 -8.45 36.78
C ASN A 152 -27.15 -8.90 35.52
N LEU A 153 -26.52 -9.68 34.65
CA LEU A 153 -27.19 -10.29 33.48
C LEU A 153 -28.23 -11.34 33.91
N GLU A 154 -27.89 -12.19 34.88
CA GLU A 154 -28.81 -13.18 35.47
C GLU A 154 -30.03 -12.49 36.11
N ALA A 155 -29.81 -11.39 36.85
CA ALA A 155 -30.88 -10.59 37.45
C ALA A 155 -31.81 -9.95 36.41
N ARG A 156 -31.32 -9.69 35.19
CA ARG A 156 -32.10 -9.19 34.05
C ARG A 156 -32.78 -10.29 33.23
N GLY A 157 -32.68 -11.56 33.68
CA GLY A 157 -33.29 -12.71 33.00
C GLY A 157 -32.47 -13.25 31.83
N VAL A 158 -31.21 -12.84 31.68
CA VAL A 158 -30.27 -13.38 30.68
C VAL A 158 -29.33 -14.37 31.38
N ALA A 159 -29.77 -15.63 31.45
CA ALA A 159 -28.99 -16.73 32.03
C ALA A 159 -28.00 -17.34 31.01
N ASP A 160 -27.03 -18.11 31.52
CA ASP A 160 -26.06 -18.92 30.74
C ASP A 160 -25.10 -18.14 29.82
N VAL A 161 -24.76 -16.89 30.16
CA VAL A 161 -23.74 -16.13 29.42
C VAL A 161 -22.33 -16.59 29.81
N SER A 162 -21.57 -17.11 28.86
CA SER A 162 -20.19 -17.54 29.10
C SER A 162 -19.24 -16.35 29.30
N ASN A 163 -18.19 -16.56 30.09
CA ASN A 163 -17.14 -15.55 30.30
C ASN A 163 -16.47 -15.12 28.99
N ASP A 164 -16.35 -16.03 28.02
CA ASP A 164 -15.73 -15.71 26.74
C ASP A 164 -16.57 -14.71 25.94
N VAL A 165 -17.90 -14.80 26.01
CA VAL A 165 -18.81 -13.83 25.38
C VAL A 165 -18.68 -12.46 26.03
N ILE A 166 -18.60 -12.40 27.36
CA ILE A 166 -18.40 -11.13 28.08
C ILE A 166 -17.03 -10.52 27.74
N ARG A 167 -15.95 -11.31 27.80
CA ARG A 167 -14.58 -10.87 27.44
C ARG A 167 -14.50 -10.41 25.98
N LYS A 168 -15.21 -11.06 25.05
CA LYS A 168 -15.27 -10.67 23.63
C LYS A 168 -15.90 -9.28 23.47
N HIS A 169 -17.06 -9.05 24.09
CA HIS A 169 -17.73 -7.75 24.01
C HIS A 169 -16.96 -6.67 24.76
N TRP A 170 -16.35 -7.00 25.90
CA TRP A 170 -15.48 -6.09 26.64
C TRP A 170 -14.36 -5.51 25.78
N LYS A 171 -13.68 -6.35 24.98
CA LYS A 171 -12.62 -5.88 24.07
C LYS A 171 -13.11 -4.85 23.07
N LEU A 172 -14.37 -4.91 22.63
CA LEU A 172 -14.94 -3.95 21.67
C LEU A 172 -15.36 -2.67 22.38
N ILE A 173 -16.08 -2.81 23.49
CA ILE A 173 -16.62 -1.68 24.28
C ILE A 173 -15.49 -0.86 24.91
N PHE A 174 -14.45 -1.52 25.44
CA PHE A 174 -13.25 -0.84 25.92
C PHE A 174 -12.51 -0.11 24.78
N LYS A 175 -12.43 -0.69 23.59
CA LYS A 175 -11.81 -0.03 22.43
C LYS A 175 -12.57 1.21 22.00
N GLU A 176 -13.90 1.14 21.93
CA GLU A 176 -14.76 2.30 21.64
C GLU A 176 -14.47 3.44 22.64
N HIS A 177 -14.56 3.15 23.94
CA HIS A 177 -14.27 4.11 25.02
C HIS A 177 -12.85 4.68 24.95
N PHE A 178 -11.85 3.82 24.73
CA PHE A 178 -10.45 4.25 24.60
C PHE A 178 -10.27 5.21 23.42
N LEU A 179 -10.84 4.89 22.24
CA LEU A 179 -10.73 5.73 21.05
C LEU A 179 -11.46 7.07 21.23
N GLU A 180 -12.63 7.08 21.87
CA GLU A 180 -13.34 8.32 22.22
C GLU A 180 -12.50 9.21 23.15
N ARG A 181 -11.86 8.63 24.18
CA ARG A 181 -10.93 9.37 25.04
C ARG A 181 -9.73 9.93 24.27
N GLN A 182 -9.16 9.17 23.34
CA GLN A 182 -8.05 9.66 22.50
C GLN A 182 -8.49 10.82 21.58
N LEU A 183 -9.73 10.82 21.07
CA LEU A 183 -10.27 11.94 20.31
C LEU A 183 -10.43 13.20 21.17
N MET A 184 -10.89 13.06 22.42
CA MET A 184 -10.94 14.18 23.35
C MET A 184 -9.54 14.72 23.64
N ALA A 185 -8.58 13.84 23.96
CA ALA A 185 -7.20 14.23 24.19
C ALA A 185 -6.56 14.96 22.98
N ALA A 186 -6.85 14.51 21.76
CA ALA A 186 -6.38 15.18 20.54
C ALA A 186 -6.92 16.62 20.43
N ARG A 187 -8.20 16.83 20.78
CA ARG A 187 -8.82 18.18 20.80
C ARG A 187 -8.19 19.06 21.86
N ASP A 188 -7.98 18.53 23.07
CA ASP A 188 -7.36 19.26 24.16
C ASP A 188 -5.93 19.68 23.79
N CYS A 189 -5.15 18.80 23.15
CA CYS A 189 -3.79 19.10 22.70
C CYS A 189 -3.67 20.17 21.60
N GLN A 190 -4.77 20.60 20.97
CA GLN A 190 -4.73 21.53 19.84
C GLN A 190 -4.10 22.89 20.19
N SER A 191 -4.34 23.42 21.38
CA SER A 191 -3.80 24.70 21.83
C SER A 191 -2.47 24.58 22.59
N PHE A 192 -1.97 23.37 22.84
CA PHE A 192 -0.88 23.11 23.80
C PHE A 192 0.52 23.06 23.19
N TYR A 193 0.71 23.39 21.92
CA TYR A 193 2.05 23.40 21.29
C TYR A 193 3.07 24.30 22.03
N GLN A 194 2.64 25.45 22.56
CA GLN A 194 3.53 26.33 23.31
C GLN A 194 3.99 25.70 24.63
N HIS A 195 3.13 24.94 25.29
CA HIS A 195 3.45 24.20 26.51
C HIS A 195 4.40 23.04 26.19
N TYR A 196 4.12 22.28 25.13
CA TYR A 196 5.03 21.26 24.60
C TYR A 196 6.46 21.79 24.40
N LYS A 197 6.60 22.98 23.79
CA LYS A 197 7.91 23.58 23.49
C LYS A 197 8.71 24.00 24.75
N ARG A 198 8.04 24.29 25.87
CA ARG A 198 8.68 24.78 27.10
C ARG A 198 9.22 23.66 28.00
N GLY A 199 8.99 22.39 27.64
CA GLY A 199 9.27 21.24 28.51
C GLY A 199 8.06 20.94 29.40
N PHE A 200 7.62 19.68 29.39
CA PHE A 200 6.43 19.18 30.10
C PHE A 200 6.65 19.13 31.62
N ASP A 201 6.73 20.27 32.30
CA ASP A 201 6.90 20.27 33.77
C ASP A 201 5.62 20.56 34.57
N ASP A 202 4.52 21.03 33.96
CA ASP A 202 3.36 21.53 34.72
C ASP A 202 1.97 21.36 34.06
N ALA A 203 1.85 20.60 32.95
CA ALA A 203 0.57 20.45 32.26
C ALA A 203 -0.07 19.07 32.55
N ASP A 204 -1.27 19.08 33.15
CA ASP A 204 -2.15 17.90 33.34
C ASP A 204 -2.61 17.23 32.02
N VAL A 205 -2.17 17.76 30.86
CA VAL A 205 -2.55 17.28 29.52
C VAL A 205 -1.37 16.53 28.88
N ASP A 206 -1.50 15.21 28.78
CA ASP A 206 -0.52 14.35 28.11
C ASP A 206 -0.73 14.33 26.59
N CYS A 207 0.16 15.02 25.86
CA CYS A 207 0.16 15.04 24.40
C CYS A 207 1.19 14.10 23.78
N GLN A 208 1.69 13.09 24.50
CA GLN A 208 2.63 12.09 23.95
C GLN A 208 2.07 11.35 22.74
N ALA A 209 0.76 11.09 22.71
CA ALA A 209 0.10 10.48 21.56
C ALA A 209 0.27 11.34 20.29
N VAL A 210 0.12 12.67 20.39
CA VAL A 210 0.32 13.59 19.26
C VAL A 210 1.74 13.49 18.72
N VAL A 211 2.75 13.40 19.60
CA VAL A 211 4.16 13.22 19.21
C VAL A 211 4.38 11.88 18.52
N LEU A 212 3.73 10.81 18.97
CA LEU A 212 3.77 9.50 18.31
C LEU A 212 3.16 9.57 16.90
N PHE A 213 1.98 10.18 16.75
CA PHE A 213 1.34 10.34 15.45
C PHE A 213 2.15 11.22 14.49
N TYR A 214 2.82 12.26 14.99
CA TYR A 214 3.81 13.02 14.21
C TYR A 214 4.92 12.13 13.67
N ARG A 215 5.51 11.28 14.51
CA ARG A 215 6.59 10.35 14.12
C ARG A 215 6.14 9.36 13.07
N ILE A 216 4.95 8.78 13.24
CA ILE A 216 4.35 7.87 12.27
C ILE A 216 4.11 8.58 10.94
N GLU A 217 3.51 9.77 10.96
CA GLU A 217 3.25 10.54 9.75
C GLU A 217 4.55 10.91 9.02
N LYS A 218 5.56 11.38 9.76
CA LYS A 218 6.89 11.69 9.22
C LYS A 218 7.53 10.46 8.60
N MET A 219 7.49 9.32 9.29
CA MET A 219 8.01 8.05 8.81
C MET A 219 7.33 7.63 7.51
N LEU A 220 5.99 7.70 7.42
CA LEU A 220 5.24 7.35 6.22
C LEU A 220 5.63 8.26 5.05
N ASN A 221 5.66 9.58 5.26
CA ASN A 221 6.02 10.54 4.21
C ASN A 221 7.45 10.33 3.69
N LEU A 222 8.41 10.14 4.59
CA LEU A 222 9.80 9.89 4.22
C LEU A 222 9.96 8.56 3.48
N THR A 223 9.26 7.52 3.93
CA THR A 223 9.25 6.20 3.26
C THR A 223 8.68 6.32 1.84
N CYS A 224 7.54 6.99 1.67
CA CYS A 224 6.93 7.20 0.35
C CYS A 224 7.85 7.97 -0.60
N ASN A 225 8.49 9.04 -0.10
CA ASN A 225 9.43 9.83 -0.90
C ASN A 225 10.67 9.01 -1.28
N ALA A 226 11.23 8.25 -0.35
CA ALA A 226 12.38 7.39 -0.60
C ALA A 226 12.05 6.28 -1.60
N LEU A 227 10.89 5.62 -1.45
CA LEU A 227 10.41 4.61 -2.39
C LEU A 227 10.27 5.18 -3.79
N ARG A 228 9.66 6.37 -3.94
CA ARG A 228 9.53 7.04 -5.24
C ARG A 228 10.91 7.31 -5.86
N GLN A 229 11.84 7.87 -5.07
CA GLN A 229 13.20 8.13 -5.55
C GLN A 229 13.92 6.85 -5.95
N GLN A 230 13.77 5.79 -5.17
CA GLN A 230 14.38 4.49 -5.46
C GLN A 230 13.86 3.94 -6.80
N ILE A 231 12.54 3.94 -7.00
CA ILE A 231 11.92 3.44 -8.23
C ILE A 231 12.40 4.26 -9.44
N THR A 232 12.28 5.59 -9.38
CA THR A 232 12.58 6.45 -10.54
C THR A 232 14.08 6.58 -10.83
N ASN A 233 14.91 6.72 -9.81
CA ASN A 233 16.34 6.99 -10.01
C ASN A 233 17.19 5.73 -10.11
N THR A 234 16.76 4.63 -9.51
CA THR A 234 17.56 3.39 -9.44
C THR A 234 16.93 2.32 -10.31
N GLU A 235 15.74 1.83 -9.95
CA GLU A 235 15.19 0.63 -10.59
C GLU A 235 14.79 0.86 -12.05
N GLN A 236 14.21 2.02 -12.37
CA GLN A 236 13.92 2.39 -13.75
C GLN A 236 15.18 2.39 -14.62
N ARG A 237 16.29 2.97 -14.13
CA ARG A 237 17.56 3.03 -14.88
C ARG A 237 18.22 1.67 -15.02
N ARG A 238 18.10 0.81 -14.00
CA ARG A 238 18.60 -0.57 -14.03
C ARG A 238 17.83 -1.40 -15.05
N LEU A 239 16.50 -1.32 -15.03
CA LEU A 239 15.65 -2.00 -16.01
C LEU A 239 15.92 -1.47 -17.43
N GLU A 240 16.08 -0.16 -17.62
CA GLU A 240 16.44 0.42 -18.92
C GLU A 240 17.78 -0.12 -19.44
N LYS A 241 18.78 -0.25 -18.55
CA LYS A 241 20.07 -0.82 -18.89
C LYS A 241 19.93 -2.30 -19.26
N GLU A 242 19.21 -3.09 -18.48
CA GLU A 242 18.99 -4.52 -18.76
C GLU A 242 18.26 -4.73 -20.09
N ILE A 243 17.27 -3.89 -20.43
CA ILE A 243 16.62 -3.91 -21.75
C ILE A 243 17.63 -3.64 -22.88
N LYS A 244 18.55 -2.68 -22.69
CA LYS A 244 19.60 -2.39 -23.67
C LYS A 244 20.58 -3.55 -23.80
N ASP A 245 21.04 -4.10 -22.68
CA ASP A 245 21.98 -5.22 -22.65
C ASP A 245 21.36 -6.45 -23.37
N VAL A 246 20.10 -6.79 -23.08
CA VAL A 246 19.37 -7.87 -23.78
C VAL A 246 19.22 -7.58 -25.27
N LEU A 247 18.89 -6.34 -25.64
CA LEU A 247 18.74 -5.95 -27.05
C LEU A 247 20.08 -6.02 -27.80
N ASP A 248 21.17 -5.58 -27.16
CA ASP A 248 22.52 -5.61 -27.70
C ASP A 248 22.99 -7.06 -27.90
N ASP A 249 22.75 -7.95 -26.93
CA ASP A 249 23.03 -9.39 -27.06
C ASP A 249 22.25 -10.02 -28.21
N TRP A 250 20.96 -9.72 -28.33
CA TRP A 250 20.12 -10.22 -29.43
C TRP A 250 20.51 -9.59 -30.77
N SER A 251 21.11 -8.40 -30.75
CA SER A 251 21.69 -7.77 -31.94
C SER A 251 22.95 -8.47 -32.42
N GLN A 252 23.58 -9.34 -31.62
CA GLN A 252 24.72 -10.16 -32.08
C GLN A 252 24.27 -11.58 -32.47
N ASP A 253 23.11 -12.04 -31.97
CA ASP A 253 22.56 -13.35 -32.29
C ASP A 253 21.80 -13.36 -33.63
N GLY A 254 22.35 -14.06 -34.61
CA GLY A 254 21.77 -14.22 -35.93
C GLY A 254 20.46 -15.04 -35.96
N GLU A 255 20.27 -15.97 -35.03
CA GLU A 255 19.06 -16.78 -34.93
C GLU A 255 17.92 -15.98 -34.29
N LYS A 256 18.21 -15.23 -33.21
CA LYS A 256 17.23 -14.33 -32.57
C LYS A 256 16.74 -13.24 -33.52
N LYS A 257 17.63 -12.69 -34.35
CA LYS A 257 17.23 -11.76 -35.42
C LYS A 257 16.26 -12.39 -36.42
N LYS A 258 16.53 -13.61 -36.90
CA LYS A 258 15.62 -14.31 -37.83
C LYS A 258 14.30 -14.67 -37.16
N GLU A 259 14.31 -14.98 -35.87
CA GLU A 259 13.13 -15.36 -35.10
C GLU A 259 12.16 -14.19 -34.91
N TYR A 260 12.68 -13.01 -34.56
CA TYR A 260 11.86 -11.86 -34.15
C TYR A 260 11.72 -10.76 -35.20
N LEU A 261 12.67 -10.60 -36.13
CA LEU A 261 12.57 -9.65 -37.25
C LEU A 261 12.07 -10.37 -38.51
N THR A 262 10.80 -10.76 -38.48
CA THR A 262 10.15 -11.49 -39.58
C THR A 262 9.15 -10.62 -40.32
N GLY A 263 9.00 -10.84 -41.64
CA GLY A 263 7.92 -10.26 -42.44
C GLY A 263 8.35 -9.89 -43.86
N ARG A 264 7.36 -9.62 -44.71
CA ARG A 264 7.56 -9.34 -46.15
C ARG A 264 8.56 -8.22 -46.43
N ARG A 265 8.61 -7.19 -45.58
CA ARG A 265 9.58 -6.09 -45.70
C ARG A 265 11.02 -6.53 -45.38
N VAL A 266 11.20 -7.48 -44.48
CA VAL A 266 12.52 -8.05 -44.15
C VAL A 266 13.01 -8.94 -45.28
N GLU A 267 12.14 -9.78 -45.82
CA GLU A 267 12.43 -10.63 -46.98
C GLU A 267 12.86 -9.77 -48.18
N LEU A 268 12.08 -8.75 -48.52
CA LEU A 268 12.41 -7.81 -49.60
C LEU A 268 13.74 -7.08 -49.35
N ALA A 269 14.04 -6.70 -48.10
CA ALA A 269 15.31 -6.08 -47.75
C ALA A 269 16.50 -7.05 -47.88
N GLN A 270 16.31 -8.33 -47.55
CA GLN A 270 17.32 -9.37 -47.74
C GLN A 270 17.58 -9.61 -49.23
N GLU A 271 16.52 -9.72 -50.04
CA GLU A 271 16.63 -9.84 -51.50
C GLU A 271 17.36 -8.64 -52.11
N LEU A 272 16.98 -7.41 -51.74
CA LEU A 272 17.66 -6.18 -52.18
C LEU A 272 19.15 -6.18 -51.82
N LYS A 273 19.51 -6.66 -50.62
CA LYS A 273 20.91 -6.77 -50.19
C LYS A 273 21.67 -7.81 -51.02
N GLN A 274 21.05 -8.94 -51.34
CA GLN A 274 21.65 -9.95 -52.22
C GLN A 274 21.86 -9.40 -53.64
N VAL A 275 20.87 -8.70 -54.19
CA VAL A 275 20.97 -8.08 -55.52
C VAL A 275 22.10 -7.05 -55.55
N ARG A 276 22.20 -6.19 -54.54
CA ARG A 276 23.29 -5.19 -54.44
C ARG A 276 24.66 -5.87 -54.34
N HIS A 277 24.77 -6.95 -53.56
CA HIS A 277 26.02 -7.71 -53.46
C HIS A 277 26.43 -8.35 -54.79
N ILE A 278 25.46 -8.89 -55.54
CA ILE A 278 25.71 -9.43 -56.89
C ILE A 278 26.17 -8.32 -57.84
N GLN A 279 25.57 -7.13 -57.77
CA GLN A 279 25.99 -5.97 -58.56
C GLN A 279 27.43 -5.54 -58.24
N GLU A 280 27.78 -5.41 -56.96
CA GLU A 280 29.16 -5.09 -56.54
C GLU A 280 30.17 -6.13 -57.05
N LYS A 281 29.84 -7.43 -56.96
CA LYS A 281 30.71 -8.51 -57.48
C LYS A 281 30.84 -8.48 -59.00
N LEU A 282 29.79 -8.13 -59.71
CA LEU A 282 29.83 -7.96 -61.17
C LEU A 282 30.65 -6.74 -61.58
N GLU A 283 30.57 -5.63 -60.84
CA GLU A 283 31.41 -4.46 -61.05
C GLU A 283 32.89 -4.78 -60.80
N GLU A 284 33.21 -5.46 -59.69
CA GLU A 284 34.57 -5.96 -59.42
C GLU A 284 35.09 -6.85 -60.56
N PHE A 285 34.25 -7.77 -61.06
CA PHE A 285 34.62 -8.67 -62.15
C PHE A 285 34.82 -7.92 -63.49
N MET A 286 33.98 -6.94 -63.81
CA MET A 286 34.17 -6.10 -65.01
C MET A 286 35.47 -5.30 -64.96
N VAL A 287 35.82 -4.77 -63.77
CA VAL A 287 37.09 -4.05 -63.56
C VAL A 287 38.28 -4.99 -63.75
N GLN A 288 38.23 -6.21 -63.20
CA GLN A 288 39.28 -7.22 -63.40
C GLN A 288 39.40 -7.65 -64.87
N LEU A 289 38.29 -7.86 -65.58
CA LEU A 289 38.29 -8.17 -67.02
C LEU A 289 38.85 -7.04 -67.88
N GLN A 290 38.63 -5.78 -67.50
CA GLN A 290 39.24 -4.64 -68.19
C GLN A 290 40.75 -4.55 -67.93
N GLN A 291 41.21 -4.95 -66.74
CA GLN A 291 42.63 -5.04 -66.40
C GLN A 291 43.34 -6.18 -67.14
N GLU A 292 42.69 -7.31 -67.37
CA GLU A 292 43.26 -8.44 -68.15
C GLU A 292 43.26 -8.21 -69.67
N LYS A 293 42.45 -7.25 -70.17
CA LYS A 293 42.37 -6.91 -71.60
C LYS A 293 43.33 -5.78 -72.04
N SER A 294 44.01 -5.10 -71.12
CA SER A 294 45.12 -4.17 -71.41
C SER A 294 46.46 -4.88 -71.28
#